data_AF-A0A1E1WJJ1-F1
#
_entry.id   AF-A0A1E1WJJ1-F1
#
_cell.length_a   1.000
_cell.length_b   1.000
_cell.length_c   1.000
_cell.angle_alpha   90.00
_cell.angle_beta   90.00
_cell.angle_gamma   90.00
#
_symmetry.space_group_name_H-M   'P 1'
#
loop_
_entity.id
_entity.type
_entity.pdbx_description
1 polymer ?
#
loop_
_entity_poly.entity_id
_entity_poly.type
_entity_poly.pdbx_seq_one_letter_code
_entity_poly.pdbx_strand_id
1 'polypeptide(L)'
;PILEIPITDDPLNKFNRQLCLTIVGDIKKRPTMTKPFDTHTRISVQLSESSLEEDLINAVKEYIHPKVKTALLIKPPLGIYKIVPILQEKFRSSAMNLVISKMEIENVKEYLRQQELIRHYHDGKSN
;
A
#
# COMPACT_ATOMS: atom_id res chain seq x y z
N PRO A 1 7.50 21.55 -7.27
CA PRO A 1 6.76 21.44 -5.99
C PRO A 1 7.01 20.05 -5.38
N ILE A 2 7.60 20.02 -4.17
CA ILE A 2 7.75 18.77 -3.42
C ILE A 2 6.36 18.36 -2.97
N LEU A 3 5.75 17.43 -3.71
CA LEU A 3 4.47 16.82 -3.39
C LEU A 3 4.76 15.57 -2.58
N GLU A 4 4.80 15.70 -1.26
CA GLU A 4 4.99 14.56 -0.38
C GLU A 4 3.71 13.71 -0.40
N ILE A 5 3.82 12.46 -0.86
CA ILE A 5 2.75 11.48 -0.64
C ILE A 5 2.66 11.32 0.88
N PRO A 6 1.50 11.55 1.51
CA PRO A 6 1.41 11.56 2.96
C PRO A 6 1.74 10.16 3.50
N ILE A 7 2.58 10.13 4.52
CA ILE A 7 2.88 8.91 5.28
C ILE A 7 2.00 8.93 6.52
N THR A 8 1.32 7.81 6.81
CA THR A 8 0.48 7.65 8.01
C THR A 8 1.09 6.66 8.98
N ASP A 9 0.81 6.86 10.26
CA ASP A 9 1.11 5.88 11.31
C ASP A 9 -0.03 4.86 11.48
N ASP A 10 -1.18 5.07 10.82
CA ASP A 10 -2.25 4.09 10.77
C ASP A 10 -1.81 2.80 10.05
N PRO A 11 -2.25 1.61 10.51
CA PRO A 11 -1.92 0.37 9.83
C PRO A 11 -2.66 0.28 8.49
N LEU A 12 -2.08 -0.48 7.54
CA LEU A 12 -2.67 -0.69 6.21
C LEU A 12 -4.12 -1.17 6.31
N ASN A 13 -4.38 -2.01 7.31
CA ASN A 13 -5.65 -2.62 7.66
C ASN A 13 -6.79 -1.64 8.00
N LYS A 14 -6.49 -0.36 8.25
CA LYS A 14 -7.51 0.69 8.44
C LYS A 14 -8.18 1.13 7.14
N PHE A 15 -7.54 0.87 6.00
CA PHE A 15 -7.96 1.41 4.70
C PHE A 15 -8.66 0.35 3.85
N ASN A 16 -9.85 0.65 3.34
CA ASN A 16 -10.64 -0.28 2.52
C ASN A 16 -9.94 -0.70 1.22
N ARG A 17 -9.13 0.18 0.61
CA ARG A 17 -8.33 -0.13 -0.59
C ARG A 17 -6.86 -0.12 -0.22
N GLN A 18 -6.20 -1.24 -0.48
CA GLN A 18 -4.83 -1.50 -0.09
C GLN A 18 -4.04 -2.00 -1.28
N LEU A 19 -2.85 -1.46 -1.46
CA LEU A 19 -1.88 -1.91 -2.45
C LEU A 19 -0.58 -2.26 -1.71
N CYS A 20 -0.12 -3.50 -1.88
CA CYS A 20 1.15 -3.96 -1.36
C CYS A 20 2.12 -4.14 -2.54
N LEU A 21 3.17 -3.33 -2.58
CA LEU A 21 4.22 -3.43 -3.59
C LEU A 21 5.41 -4.17 -3.00
N THR A 22 5.84 -5.25 -3.66
CA THR A 22 7.05 -5.98 -3.30
C THR A 22 8.07 -5.84 -4.40
N ILE A 23 9.24 -5.27 -4.13
CA ILE A 23 10.35 -5.26 -5.07
C ILE A 23 10.99 -6.65 -5.05
N VAL A 24 11.09 -7.28 -6.20
CA VAL A 24 11.69 -8.60 -6.41
C VAL A 24 12.76 -8.50 -7.50
N GLY A 25 13.56 -9.55 -7.67
CA GLY A 25 14.43 -9.68 -8.86
C GLY A 25 13.62 -9.87 -10.14
N ASP A 26 14.19 -10.53 -11.14
CA ASP A 26 13.58 -10.56 -12.48
C ASP A 26 12.29 -11.39 -12.60
N ILE A 27 12.03 -12.30 -11.67
CA ILE A 27 10.86 -13.19 -11.73
C ILE A 27 9.71 -12.61 -10.91
N LYS A 28 8.75 -12.01 -11.61
CA LYS A 28 7.48 -11.53 -11.04
C LYS A 28 6.42 -12.62 -11.02
N LYS A 29 5.69 -12.70 -9.91
CA LYS A 29 4.39 -13.39 -9.83
C LYS A 29 3.28 -12.45 -10.28
N ARG A 30 2.18 -13.03 -10.76
CA ARG A 30 0.97 -12.26 -11.09
C ARG A 30 0.43 -11.55 -9.85
N PRO A 31 -0.17 -10.35 -10.02
CA PRO A 31 -0.87 -9.68 -8.93
C PRO A 31 -1.89 -10.59 -8.26
N THR A 32 -1.94 -10.56 -6.93
CA THR A 32 -2.92 -11.32 -6.16
C THR A 32 -3.87 -10.38 -5.44
N MET A 33 -5.17 -10.66 -5.55
CA MET A 33 -6.21 -9.95 -4.82
C MET A 33 -6.67 -10.78 -3.63
N THR A 34 -6.62 -10.18 -2.44
CA THR A 34 -7.13 -10.77 -1.21
C THR A 34 -8.12 -9.84 -0.53
N LYS A 35 -8.94 -10.40 0.35
CA LYS A 35 -9.85 -9.65 1.22
C LYS A 35 -9.38 -9.83 2.66
N PRO A 36 -8.52 -8.95 3.19
CA PRO A 36 -8.05 -9.05 4.57
C PRO A 36 -9.19 -8.86 5.57
N PHE A 37 -10.23 -8.12 5.16
CA PHE A 37 -11.53 -7.97 5.81
C PHE A 37 -12.62 -7.96 4.73
N ASP A 38 -13.88 -8.21 5.08
CA ASP A 38 -14.98 -8.28 4.10
C ASP A 38 -15.18 -6.98 3.32
N THR A 39 -14.95 -5.84 3.97
CA THR A 39 -15.05 -4.50 3.39
C THR A 39 -13.77 -4.03 2.70
N HIS A 40 -12.70 -4.81 2.80
CA HIS A 40 -11.37 -4.42 2.35
C HIS A 40 -10.93 -5.23 1.14
N THR A 41 -10.17 -4.59 0.27
CA THR A 41 -9.51 -5.22 -0.88
C THR A 41 -8.04 -4.90 -0.82
N ARG A 42 -7.21 -5.93 -0.81
CA ARG A 42 -5.76 -5.83 -0.89
C ARG A 42 -5.29 -6.44 -2.19
N ILE A 43 -4.51 -5.65 -2.94
CA ILE A 43 -3.85 -6.11 -4.15
C ILE A 43 -2.36 -6.18 -3.84
N SER A 44 -1.73 -7.33 -4.05
CA SER A 44 -0.29 -7.50 -3.89
C SER A 44 0.35 -7.60 -5.27
N VAL A 45 1.27 -6.69 -5.56
CA VAL A 45 1.97 -6.60 -6.84
C VAL A 45 3.46 -6.78 -6.60
N GLN A 46 4.10 -7.55 -7.47
CA GLN A 46 5.55 -7.67 -7.50
C GLN A 46 6.10 -6.78 -8.61
N LEU A 47 7.10 -5.97 -8.27
CA LEU A 47 7.80 -5.08 -9.19
C LEU A 47 9.20 -5.65 -9.42
N SER A 48 9.62 -5.76 -10.69
CA SER A 48 10.97 -6.22 -11.00
C SER A 48 11.95 -5.09 -10.71
N GLU A 49 13.09 -5.40 -10.12
CA GLU A 49 14.16 -4.42 -9.93
C GLU A 49 14.71 -3.91 -11.26
N SER A 50 14.75 -4.76 -12.31
CA SER A 50 15.24 -4.41 -13.64
C SER A 50 14.27 -3.51 -14.45
N SER A 51 12.98 -3.52 -14.13
CA SER A 51 11.93 -2.75 -14.81
C SER A 51 11.05 -1.96 -13.83
N LEU A 52 11.65 -1.49 -12.73
CA LEU A 52 10.92 -0.96 -11.56
C LEU A 52 9.97 0.19 -11.91
N GLU A 53 10.44 1.15 -12.71
CA GLU A 53 9.67 2.34 -13.08
C GLU A 53 8.44 1.97 -13.93
N GLU A 54 8.64 1.15 -14.96
CA GLU A 54 7.56 0.70 -15.84
C GLU A 54 6.51 -0.11 -15.07
N ASP A 55 6.95 -1.07 -14.25
CA ASP A 55 6.07 -1.89 -13.44
C ASP A 55 5.26 -1.07 -12.45
N LEU A 56 5.90 -0.09 -11.81
CA LEU A 56 5.25 0.80 -10.87
C LEU A 56 4.19 1.65 -11.57
N ILE A 57 4.51 2.24 -12.72
CA ILE A 57 3.57 3.05 -13.50
C ILE A 57 2.34 2.22 -13.88
N ASN A 58 2.57 0.99 -14.37
CA ASN A 58 1.50 0.08 -14.76
C ASN A 58 0.62 -0.30 -13.57
N ALA A 59 1.23 -0.68 -12.44
CA ALA A 59 0.50 -1.03 -11.22
C ALA A 59 -0.35 0.14 -10.69
N VAL A 60 0.19 1.36 -10.73
CA VAL A 60 -0.54 2.56 -10.28
C VAL A 60 -1.72 2.85 -11.18
N LYS A 61 -1.53 2.84 -12.50
CA LYS A 61 -2.62 3.08 -13.47
C LYS A 61 -3.73 2.04 -13.38
N GLU A 62 -3.38 0.79 -13.11
CA GLU A 62 -4.34 -0.31 -13.08
C GLU A 62 -5.13 -0.35 -11.75
N TYR A 63 -4.46 -0.11 -10.61
CA TYR A 63 -5.04 -0.40 -9.29
C TYR A 63 -5.34 0.82 -8.43
N ILE A 64 -4.89 2.02 -8.82
CA ILE A 64 -5.13 3.25 -8.04
C ILE A 64 -6.15 4.12 -8.76
N HIS A 65 -7.32 4.28 -8.14
CA HIS A 65 -8.37 5.14 -8.65
C HIS A 65 -8.29 6.55 -8.03
N PRO A 66 -8.25 7.63 -8.82
CA PRO A 66 -8.04 9.00 -8.31
C PRO A 66 -9.05 9.45 -7.24
N LYS A 67 -10.31 8.97 -7.32
CA LYS A 67 -11.39 9.33 -6.39
C LYS A 67 -11.44 8.49 -5.11
N VAL A 68 -10.63 7.44 -5.00
CA VAL A 68 -10.68 6.50 -3.88
C VAL A 68 -9.37 6.54 -3.13
N LYS A 69 -9.42 6.76 -1.81
CA LYS A 69 -8.22 6.73 -0.98
C LYS A 69 -7.67 5.30 -0.94
N THR A 70 -6.47 5.12 -1.47
CA THR A 70 -5.74 3.84 -1.47
C THR A 70 -4.52 3.97 -0.56
N ALA A 71 -4.36 3.02 0.35
CA ALA A 71 -3.17 2.92 1.17
C ALA A 71 -2.13 2.01 0.52
N LEU A 72 -0.90 2.47 0.51
CA LEU A 72 0.25 1.80 -0.09
C LEU A 72 1.16 1.26 1.00
N LEU A 73 1.55 -0.01 0.90
CA LEU A 73 2.60 -0.62 1.71
C LEU A 73 3.72 -1.11 0.78
N ILE A 74 4.96 -0.78 1.10
CA ILE A 74 6.14 -1.11 0.27
C ILE A 74 7.02 -2.10 1.04
N LYS A 75 7.36 -3.20 0.37
CA LYS A 75 8.20 -4.28 0.90
C LYS A 75 9.41 -4.51 -0.03
N PRO A 76 10.65 -4.58 0.49
CA PRO A 76 11.04 -4.26 1.87
C PRO A 76 10.83 -2.75 2.18
N PRO A 77 10.80 -2.33 3.46
CA PRO A 77 10.51 -0.93 3.84
C PRO A 77 11.44 0.09 3.18
N LEU A 78 12.73 -0.23 3.01
CA LEU A 78 13.69 0.63 2.31
C LEU A 78 13.37 0.83 0.83
N GLY A 79 12.49 0.02 0.25
CA GLY A 79 11.97 0.23 -1.10
C GLY A 79 11.26 1.57 -1.28
N ILE A 80 10.80 2.20 -0.20
CA ILE A 80 10.17 3.53 -0.24
C ILE A 80 11.05 4.58 -0.95
N TYR A 81 12.36 4.51 -0.75
CA TYR A 81 13.32 5.45 -1.35
C TYR A 81 13.47 5.27 -2.87
N LYS A 82 13.11 4.10 -3.41
CA LYS A 82 13.09 3.86 -4.85
C LYS A 82 11.72 4.20 -5.46
N ILE A 83 10.64 3.90 -4.75
CA ILE A 83 9.26 4.01 -5.25
C ILE A 83 8.73 5.46 -5.21
N VAL A 84 8.92 6.17 -4.09
CA VAL A 84 8.33 7.51 -3.90
C VAL A 84 8.81 8.53 -4.93
N PRO A 85 10.11 8.61 -5.28
CA PRO A 85 10.57 9.55 -6.31
C PRO A 85 9.89 9.33 -7.66
N ILE A 86 9.74 8.07 -8.09
CA ILE A 86 9.08 7.73 -9.35
C ILE A 86 7.61 8.17 -9.31
N LEU A 87 6.90 7.91 -8.20
CA LEU A 87 5.51 8.34 -8.05
C LEU A 87 5.36 9.87 -8.14
N GLN A 88 6.26 10.61 -7.49
CA GLN A 88 6.26 12.07 -7.47
C GLN A 88 6.59 12.67 -8.84
N GLU A 89 7.49 12.04 -9.60
CA GLU A 89 7.88 12.48 -10.93
C GLU A 89 6.77 12.22 -11.95
N LYS A 90 6.18 11.02 -11.95
CA LYS A 90 5.27 10.58 -13.02
C LYS A 90 3.81 10.93 -12.79
N PHE A 91 3.41 11.16 -11.55
CA PHE A 91 2.00 11.36 -11.22
C PHE A 91 1.80 12.65 -10.41
N ARG A 92 0.81 13.44 -10.84
CA ARG A 92 0.45 14.68 -10.15
C ARG A 92 -0.37 14.39 -8.88
N SER A 93 -0.18 15.21 -7.86
CA SER A 93 -0.96 15.30 -6.61
C SER A 93 -2.45 15.05 -6.77
N SER A 94 -3.06 15.84 -7.66
CA SER A 94 -4.49 15.82 -7.94
C SER A 94 -4.99 14.57 -8.66
N ALA A 95 -4.08 13.76 -9.21
CA ALA A 95 -4.41 12.55 -9.95
C ALA A 95 -4.42 11.29 -9.06
N MET A 96 -3.98 11.38 -7.80
CA MET A 96 -3.85 10.23 -6.92
C MET A 96 -4.29 10.55 -5.49
N ASN A 97 -5.22 9.76 -4.95
CA ASN A 97 -5.58 9.80 -3.54
C ASN A 97 -4.84 8.67 -2.81
N LEU A 98 -3.56 8.91 -2.52
CA LEU A 98 -2.66 7.93 -1.92
C LEU A 98 -2.18 8.32 -0.54
N VAL A 99 -1.98 7.32 0.31
CA VAL A 99 -1.28 7.43 1.58
C VAL A 99 -0.34 6.24 1.73
N ILE A 100 0.86 6.44 2.28
CA ILE A 100 1.80 5.36 2.55
C ILE A 100 1.62 4.92 4.00
N SER A 101 1.30 3.64 4.20
CA SER A 101 1.35 2.99 5.51
C SER A 101 2.72 2.37 5.71
N LYS A 102 3.26 2.49 6.93
CA LYS A 102 4.54 1.87 7.32
C LYS A 102 4.37 0.40 7.72
N MET A 103 3.16 -0.04 8.01
CA MET A 103 2.93 -1.38 8.57
C MET A 103 1.59 -2.02 8.20
N GLU A 104 1.54 -3.32 8.44
CA GLU A 104 0.39 -4.20 8.27
C GLU A 104 0.19 -4.95 9.58
N ILE A 105 -1.05 -5.04 10.05
CA ILE A 105 -1.43 -5.87 11.21
C ILE A 105 -2.10 -7.14 10.72
N GLU A 106 -2.30 -8.10 11.62
CA GLU A 106 -2.91 -9.40 11.31
C GLU A 106 -4.26 -9.26 10.57
N ASN A 107 -4.46 -10.10 9.56
CA ASN A 107 -5.73 -10.16 8.83
C ASN A 107 -6.72 -11.01 9.61
N VAL A 108 -7.82 -10.41 10.06
CA VAL A 108 -8.82 -11.08 10.88
C VAL A 108 -10.21 -10.84 10.30
N LYS A 109 -10.99 -11.90 10.03
CA LYS A 109 -12.30 -11.74 9.37
C LYS A 109 -13.38 -11.10 10.26
N GLU A 110 -13.24 -11.21 11.57
CA GLU A 110 -14.24 -10.74 12.53
C GLU A 110 -14.14 -9.24 12.80
N TYR A 111 -15.24 -8.51 12.59
CA TYR A 111 -15.29 -7.05 12.69
C TYR A 111 -14.94 -6.51 14.08
N LEU A 112 -15.46 -7.13 15.16
CA LEU A 112 -15.17 -6.67 16.52
C LEU A 112 -13.68 -6.83 16.85
N ARG A 113 -13.11 -7.99 16.52
CA ARG A 113 -11.68 -8.25 16.69
C ARG A 113 -10.81 -7.36 15.82
N GLN A 114 -11.28 -6.98 14.62
CA GLN A 114 -10.60 -5.99 13.78
C GLN A 114 -10.54 -4.63 14.47
N GLN A 115 -11.65 -4.13 15.02
CA GLN A 115 -11.68 -2.85 15.75
C GLN A 115 -10.79 -2.89 16.98
N GLU A 116 -10.79 -4.00 17.71
CA GLU A 116 -9.88 -4.23 18.84
C GLU A 116 -8.42 -4.17 18.41
N LEU A 117 -8.01 -4.88 17.35
CA LEU A 117 -6.62 -4.86 16.88
C LEU A 117 -6.16 -3.47 16.46
N ILE A 118 -6.99 -2.73 15.72
CA ILE A 118 -6.68 -1.35 15.31
C ILE A 118 -6.58 -0.45 16.55
N ARG A 119 -7.48 -0.61 17.53
CA ARG A 119 -7.45 0.18 18.77
C ARG A 119 -6.24 -0.15 19.63
N HIS A 120 -5.93 -1.43 19.85
CA HIS A 120 -4.78 -1.88 20.62
C HIS A 120 -3.45 -1.46 20.01
N TYR A 121 -3.39 -1.33 18.69
CA TYR A 121 -2.24 -0.74 18.00
C TYR A 121 -2.02 0.72 18.43
N HIS A 122 -3.06 1.55 18.43
CA HIS A 122 -2.95 2.94 18.87
C HIS A 122 -2.70 3.08 20.38
N ASP A 123 -3.18 2.13 21.19
CA ASP A 123 -2.99 2.11 22.64
C ASP A 123 -1.61 1.52 23.06
N GLY A 124 -0.75 1.12 22.11
CA GLY A 124 0.58 0.57 22.38
C GLY A 124 0.59 -0.78 23.11
N LYS A 125 -0.54 -1.49 23.13
CA LYS A 125 -0.74 -2.78 23.84
C LYS A 125 -0.70 -4.00 22.92
N SER A 126 -0.13 -3.87 21.73
CA SER A 126 0.18 -5.03 20.88
C SER A 126 1.59 -5.50 21.22
N ASN A 127 1.67 -6.64 21.91
CA ASN A 127 2.91 -7.38 22.18
C ASN A 127 3.64 -7.78 20.90
#